data_AF-A0A0F9NFY0-F1
#
_entry.id   AF-A0A0F9NFY0-F1
#
_cell.length_a   1.000
_cell.length_b   1.000
_cell.length_c   1.000
_cell.angle_alpha   90.00
_cell.angle_beta   90.00
_cell.angle_gamma   90.00
#
_symmetry.space_group_name_H-M   'P 1'
#
loop_
_entity.id
_entity.type
_entity.pdbx_description
1 polymer ?
#
loop_
_entity_poly.entity_id
_entity_poly.type
_entity_poly.pdbx_seq_one_letter_code
_entity_poly.pdbx_strand_id
1 'polypeptide(L)'
;MLVKVNVPLVNMDGTSMKDRNEQGEEIDATFRLAMVNAVLSPVQKELGVDKVKKYELAKKIYTSDEVDLNEDDIKLIKDRVGENFAPIIVGQIYELLKV
;
A
#
# COMPACT_ATOMS: atom_id res chain seq x y z
N MET A 1 13.05 -6.14 5.82
CA MET A 1 12.03 -7.17 6.11
C MET A 1 11.39 -7.56 4.80
N LEU A 2 11.47 -8.84 4.42
CA LEU A 2 10.83 -9.34 3.20
C LEU A 2 9.32 -9.53 3.41
N VAL A 3 8.49 -8.88 2.58
CA VAL A 3 7.03 -8.86 2.69
C VAL A 3 6.39 -9.28 1.37
N LYS A 4 5.42 -10.20 1.42
CA LYS A 4 4.56 -10.54 0.28
C LYS A 4 3.47 -9.49 0.09
N VAL A 5 3.50 -8.78 -1.03
CA VAL A 5 2.60 -7.63 -1.26
C VAL A 5 1.46 -7.94 -2.23
N ASN A 6 1.54 -9.02 -3.01
CA ASN A 6 0.49 -9.43 -3.94
C ASN A 6 -0.60 -10.29 -3.27
N VAL A 7 -0.88 -10.05 -2.00
CA VAL A 7 -1.92 -10.76 -1.24
C VAL A 7 -3.23 -9.95 -1.32
N PRO A 8 -4.41 -10.57 -1.46
CA PRO A 8 -5.68 -9.85 -1.41
C PRO A 8 -5.94 -9.24 -0.04
N LEU A 9 -6.51 -8.04 -0.03
CA LEU A 9 -7.21 -7.50 1.12
C LEU A 9 -8.52 -8.26 1.30
N VAL A 10 -8.98 -8.40 2.55
CA VAL A 10 -10.22 -9.11 2.87
C VAL A 10 -11.23 -8.19 3.57
N ASN A 11 -12.50 -8.48 3.36
CA ASN A 11 -13.62 -7.92 4.11
C ASN A 11 -13.72 -8.60 5.50
N MET A 12 -14.59 -8.07 6.38
CA MET A 12 -14.81 -8.63 7.72
C MET A 12 -15.37 -10.07 7.71
N ASP A 13 -15.97 -10.50 6.61
CA ASP A 13 -16.47 -11.86 6.40
C ASP A 13 -15.42 -12.81 5.80
N GLY A 14 -14.19 -12.32 5.57
CA GLY A 14 -13.08 -13.08 4.99
C GLY A 14 -13.11 -13.18 3.46
N THR A 15 -14.10 -12.57 2.78
CA THR A 15 -14.11 -12.51 1.31
C THR A 15 -13.10 -11.49 0.78
N SER A 16 -12.53 -11.73 -0.41
CA SER A 16 -11.61 -10.76 -1.04
C SER A 16 -12.32 -9.43 -1.29
N MET A 17 -11.66 -8.33 -0.92
CA MET A 17 -12.06 -7.00 -1.33
C MET A 17 -11.82 -6.82 -2.83
N LYS A 18 -12.75 -6.16 -3.51
CA LYS A 18 -12.73 -5.97 -4.96
C LYS A 18 -12.42 -4.52 -5.31
N ASP A 19 -11.66 -4.34 -6.38
CA ASP A 19 -11.38 -3.06 -7.03
C ASP A 19 -11.71 -3.16 -8.52
N ARG A 20 -11.55 -2.06 -9.27
CA ARG A 20 -11.70 -2.04 -10.72
C ARG A 20 -10.41 -1.60 -11.39
N ASN A 21 -9.99 -2.34 -12.41
CA ASN A 21 -8.87 -1.92 -13.25
C ASN A 21 -9.26 -0.75 -14.17
N GLU A 22 -8.31 -0.27 -14.97
CA GLU A 22 -8.53 0.83 -15.94
C GLU A 22 -9.60 0.50 -16.99
N GLN A 23 -9.83 -0.79 -17.26
CA GLN A 23 -10.85 -1.31 -18.18
C GLN A 23 -12.22 -1.46 -17.50
N GLY A 24 -12.33 -1.20 -16.20
CA GLY A 24 -13.54 -1.34 -15.41
C GLY A 24 -13.85 -2.77 -14.98
N GLU A 25 -12.95 -3.72 -15.21
CA GLU A 25 -13.10 -5.12 -14.81
C GLU A 25 -12.83 -5.28 -13.32
N GLU A 26 -13.57 -6.18 -12.68
CA GLU A 26 -13.40 -6.48 -11.26
C GLU A 26 -12.11 -7.26 -11.04
N ILE A 27 -11.25 -6.75 -10.17
CA ILE A 27 -10.00 -7.36 -9.74
C ILE A 27 -9.97 -7.46 -8.22
N ASP A 28 -9.12 -8.33 -7.68
CA ASP A 28 -8.86 -8.35 -6.24
C ASP A 28 -8.06 -7.10 -5.84
N ALA A 29 -8.55 -6.38 -4.83
CA ALA A 29 -7.78 -5.34 -4.18
C ALA A 29 -6.66 -6.00 -3.37
N THR A 30 -5.41 -5.59 -3.57
CA THR A 30 -4.25 -6.20 -2.91
C THR A 30 -3.52 -5.23 -1.99
N PHE A 31 -2.72 -5.76 -1.08
CA PHE A 31 -1.81 -4.95 -0.25
C PHE A 31 -0.92 -4.06 -1.12
N ARG A 32 -0.38 -4.58 -2.24
CA ARG A 32 0.40 -3.83 -3.23
C ARG A 32 -0.36 -2.59 -3.69
N LEU A 33 -1.58 -2.75 -4.18
CA LEU A 33 -2.37 -1.63 -4.73
C LEU A 33 -2.64 -0.58 -3.65
N ALA A 34 -3.07 -1.01 -2.46
CA ALA A 34 -3.34 -0.09 -1.36
C ALA A 34 -2.08 0.66 -0.91
N MET A 35 -0.95 -0.03 -0.73
CA MET A 35 0.32 0.59 -0.32
C MET A 35 0.83 1.57 -1.38
N VAL A 36 0.81 1.20 -2.66
CA VAL A 36 1.24 2.08 -3.76
C VAL A 36 0.35 3.32 -3.84
N ASN A 37 -0.97 3.15 -3.79
CA ASN A 37 -1.92 4.26 -3.86
C ASN A 37 -1.77 5.21 -2.66
N ALA A 38 -1.58 4.68 -1.45
CA ALA A 38 -1.30 5.49 -0.25
C ALA A 38 0.00 6.29 -0.43
N VAL A 39 1.10 5.62 -0.80
CA VAL A 39 2.41 6.25 -0.92
C VAL A 39 2.41 7.36 -1.97
N LEU A 40 1.73 7.13 -3.10
CA LEU A 40 1.61 8.11 -4.18
C LEU A 40 0.52 9.18 -3.93
N SER A 41 -0.26 9.06 -2.86
CA SER A 41 -1.31 10.03 -2.56
C SER A 41 -0.70 11.43 -2.31
N PRO A 42 -1.22 12.48 -2.97
CA PRO A 42 -0.70 13.84 -2.84
C PRO A 42 -0.75 14.35 -1.41
N VAL A 43 0.30 15.05 -0.98
CA VAL A 43 0.35 15.75 0.32
C VAL A 43 0.46 17.25 0.08
N GLN A 44 -0.29 18.03 0.84
CA GLN A 44 -0.19 19.49 0.77
C GLN A 44 1.19 19.95 1.23
N LYS A 45 1.79 20.88 0.48
CA LYS A 45 3.09 21.50 0.79
C LYS A 45 4.26 20.49 0.89
N GLU A 46 4.17 19.38 0.17
CA GLU A 46 5.24 18.38 0.08
C GLU A 46 6.43 18.87 -0.76
N LEU A 47 7.65 18.66 -0.26
CA LEU A 47 8.88 18.99 -0.98
C LEU A 47 9.10 18.05 -2.17
N GLY A 48 9.75 18.55 -3.22
CA GLY A 48 10.06 17.74 -4.41
C GLY A 48 10.89 16.49 -4.11
N VAL A 49 11.83 16.58 -3.16
CA VAL A 49 12.66 15.43 -2.74
C VAL A 49 11.84 14.31 -2.10
N ASP A 50 10.77 14.65 -1.37
CA ASP A 50 9.92 13.65 -0.72
C ASP A 50 9.00 12.96 -1.73
N LYS A 51 8.58 13.67 -2.79
CA LYS A 51 7.88 13.08 -3.93
C LYS A 51 8.74 12.03 -4.64
N VAL A 52 10.04 12.32 -4.82
CA VAL A 52 10.98 11.36 -5.42
C VAL A 52 11.11 10.12 -4.54
N LYS A 53 11.26 10.28 -3.22
CA LYS A 53 11.30 9.14 -2.28
C LYS A 53 10.05 8.27 -2.36
N LYS A 54 8.86 8.89 -2.38
CA LYS A 54 7.58 8.19 -2.54
C LYS A 54 7.52 7.43 -3.87
N TYR A 55 7.97 8.05 -4.96
CA TYR A 55 7.99 7.41 -6.26
C TYR A 55 8.89 6.17 -6.27
N GLU A 56 10.11 6.26 -5.74
CA GLU A 56 11.03 5.12 -5.70
C GLU A 56 10.49 3.98 -4.80
N LEU A 57 9.90 4.31 -3.65
CA LEU A 57 9.27 3.31 -2.78
C LEU A 57 8.07 2.65 -3.47
N ALA A 58 7.19 3.43 -4.09
CA ALA A 58 6.04 2.91 -4.82
C ALA A 58 6.48 1.98 -5.97
N LYS A 59 7.49 2.37 -6.73
CA LYS A 59 8.08 1.54 -7.79
C LYS A 59 8.61 0.23 -7.24
N LYS A 60 9.37 0.29 -6.15
CA LYS A 60 9.91 -0.89 -5.45
C LYS A 60 8.79 -1.84 -5.00
N ILE A 61 7.67 -1.32 -4.50
CA ILE A 61 6.52 -2.14 -4.08
C ILE A 61 5.79 -2.75 -5.27
N TYR A 62 5.65 -1.99 -6.37
CA TYR A 62 4.84 -2.40 -7.52
C TYR A 62 5.48 -3.51 -8.36
N THR A 63 6.81 -3.52 -8.49
CA THR A 63 7.51 -4.39 -9.47
C THR A 63 7.75 -5.83 -9.01
N SER A 64 7.47 -6.19 -7.75
CA SER A 64 7.76 -7.51 -7.20
C SER A 64 6.62 -8.03 -6.33
N ASP A 65 6.41 -9.35 -6.30
CA ASP A 65 5.47 -10.02 -5.38
C ASP A 65 6.00 -10.03 -3.94
N GLU A 66 7.32 -9.95 -3.79
CA GLU A 66 8.03 -9.88 -2.51
C GLU A 66 8.97 -8.67 -2.47
N VAL A 67 8.88 -7.90 -1.40
CA VAL A 67 9.58 -6.61 -1.28
C VAL A 67 10.33 -6.57 0.03
N ASP A 68 11.63 -6.24 -0.01
CA ASP A 68 12.42 -6.04 1.20
C ASP A 68 12.29 -4.59 1.69
N LEU A 69 11.52 -4.37 2.75
CA LEU A 69 11.23 -3.06 3.33
C LEU A 69 12.09 -2.79 4.57
N ASN A 70 12.74 -1.63 4.61
CA ASN A 70 13.43 -1.18 5.83
C ASN A 70 12.46 -0.44 6.78
N GLU A 71 12.94 -0.01 7.95
CA GLU A 71 12.10 0.66 8.96
C GLU A 71 11.50 1.99 8.45
N ASP A 72 12.27 2.77 7.69
CA ASP A 72 11.82 4.03 7.11
C ASP A 72 10.73 3.80 6.05
N ASP A 73 10.88 2.76 5.21
CA ASP A 73 9.88 2.34 4.23
C ASP A 73 8.57 1.97 4.94
N ILE A 74 8.65 1.13 5.99
CA ILE A 74 7.49 0.68 6.77
C ILE A 74 6.78 1.87 7.41
N LYS A 75 7.54 2.78 8.02
CA LYS A 75 6.99 3.98 8.63
C LYS A 75 6.26 4.84 7.61
N LEU A 76 6.88 5.11 6.47
CA LEU A 76 6.27 5.91 5.40
C LEU A 76 4.99 5.25 4.89
N ILE A 77 4.99 3.93 4.65
CA ILE A 77 3.78 3.21 4.22
C ILE A 77 2.66 3.36 5.24
N LYS A 78 2.95 3.13 6.53
CA LYS A 78 1.99 3.22 7.61
C LYS A 78 1.38 4.62 7.73
N ASP A 79 2.22 5.65 7.73
CA ASP A 79 1.79 7.05 7.80
C ASP A 79 0.85 7.38 6.63
N ARG A 80 1.22 6.97 5.40
CA ARG A 80 0.41 7.24 4.22
C ARG A 80 -0.89 6.43 4.19
N VAL A 81 -0.86 5.17 4.60
CA VAL A 81 -2.04 4.31 4.64
C VAL A 81 -3.05 4.82 5.68
N GLY A 82 -2.57 5.18 6.87
CA GLY A 82 -3.41 5.72 7.94
C GLY A 82 -4.12 7.03 7.58
N GLU A 83 -3.53 7.84 6.69
CA GLU A 83 -4.14 9.09 6.22
C GLU A 83 -5.18 8.89 5.11
N ASN A 84 -5.00 7.88 4.24
CA ASN A 84 -5.74 7.78 2.98
C ASN A 84 -6.80 6.67 2.95
N PHE A 85 -6.78 5.72 3.88
CA PHE A 85 -7.64 4.53 3.81
C PHE A 85 -8.53 4.35 5.05
N ALA A 86 -9.62 3.60 4.86
CA ALA A 86 -10.52 3.21 5.93
C ALA A 86 -9.84 2.23 6.92
N PRO A 87 -10.28 2.18 8.20
CA PRO A 87 -9.64 1.38 9.24
C PRO A 87 -9.43 -0.11 8.91
N ILE A 88 -10.33 -0.72 8.13
CA ILE A 88 -10.23 -2.13 7.73
C ILE A 88 -8.99 -2.41 6.87
N ILE A 89 -8.61 -1.48 6.00
CA ILE A 89 -7.40 -1.58 5.16
C ILE A 89 -6.17 -1.24 6.01
N VAL A 90 -6.27 -0.21 6.85
CA VAL A 90 -5.18 0.22 7.74
C VAL A 90 -4.77 -0.93 8.67
N GLY A 91 -5.72 -1.58 9.35
CA GLY A 91 -5.45 -2.68 10.27
C GLY A 91 -4.72 -3.84 9.59
N GLN A 92 -5.23 -4.30 8.44
CA GLN A 92 -4.60 -5.39 7.69
C GLN A 92 -3.17 -5.06 7.27
N ILE A 93 -2.91 -3.85 6.78
CA ILE A 93 -1.55 -3.44 6.38
C ILE A 93 -0.62 -3.39 7.59
N TYR A 94 -1.08 -2.90 8.74
CA TYR A 94 -0.27 -2.86 9.95
C TYR A 94 0.06 -4.27 10.45
N GLU A 95 -0.91 -5.19 10.41
CA GLU A 95 -0.70 -6.61 10.74
C GLU A 95 0.30 -7.29 9.80
N LEU A 96 0.20 -7.04 8.48
CA LEU A 96 1.14 -7.56 7.48
C LEU A 96 2.58 -7.10 7.78
N LEU A 97 2.73 -5.83 8.18
CA LEU A 97 4.03 -5.22 8.48
C LEU A 97 4.53 -5.55 9.89
N LYS A 98 3.78 -6.32 10.70
CA LYS A 98 4.16 -6.91 12.00
C LYS A 98 4.83 -5.94 12.99
N VAL A 99 4.37 -4.69 13.04
CA VAL A 99 4.84 -3.64 13.96
C VAL A 99 3.67 -2.79 14.42
#